data_AF-A0A7S0QNH4-F1
#
_entry.id   AF-A0A7S0QNH4-F1
#
_cell.length_a   1.000
_cell.length_b   1.000
_cell.length_c   1.000
_cell.angle_alpha   90.00
_cell.angle_beta   90.00
_cell.angle_gamma   90.00
#
_symmetry.space_group_name_H-M   'P 1'
#
loop_
_entity.id
_entity.type
_entity.pdbx_description
1 polymer ?
#
loop_
_entity_poly.entity_id
_entity_poly.type
_entity_poly.pdbx_seq_one_letter_code
_entity_poly.pdbx_strand_id
1 'polypeptide(L)'
;SFRALSGRLFKCGEWAHEYELFDSDDLWSEHAYLLAGDNGRTFVWIGQDFEGCDFEDDESCQLFAQQAAADHRRFEGAGTSGRGAPVPGVLKFEREYEEDEEFWDYFAWG
;
A
#
# COMPACT_ATOMS: atom_id res chain seq x y z
N SER A 1 -24.86 -4.70 -6.81
CA SER A 1 -23.97 -3.62 -7.24
C SER A 1 -22.77 -3.65 -6.34
N PHE A 2 -21.69 -4.31 -6.75
CA PHE A 2 -20.43 -4.24 -6.00
C PHE A 2 -19.83 -2.86 -6.28
N ARG A 3 -19.39 -2.14 -5.26
CA ARG A 3 -18.76 -0.83 -5.41
C ARG A 3 -17.36 -1.03 -4.84
N ALA A 4 -16.35 -0.91 -5.70
CA ALA A 4 -14.96 -0.96 -5.26
C ALA A 4 -14.75 0.03 -4.11
N LEU A 5 -13.94 -0.38 -3.14
CA LEU A 5 -13.50 0.50 -2.08
C LEU A 5 -12.61 1.58 -2.67
N SER A 6 -12.65 2.77 -2.07
CA SER A 6 -11.82 3.90 -2.48
C SER A 6 -10.54 3.92 -1.66
N GLY A 7 -9.42 4.15 -2.32
CA GLY A 7 -8.11 4.25 -1.70
C GLY A 7 -7.13 4.98 -2.61
N ARG A 8 -5.91 5.14 -2.11
CA ARG A 8 -4.79 5.78 -2.80
C ARG A 8 -3.60 4.85 -2.80
N LEU A 9 -3.02 4.61 -3.97
CA LEU A 9 -1.88 3.73 -4.14
C LEU A 9 -0.60 4.55 -4.35
N PHE A 10 0.45 4.17 -3.63
CA PHE A 10 1.76 4.79 -3.71
C PHE A 10 2.82 3.71 -3.86
N LYS A 11 3.82 3.97 -4.69
CA LYS A 11 5.03 3.14 -4.67
C LYS A 11 5.90 3.53 -3.47
N CYS A 12 6.35 2.53 -2.71
CA CYS A 12 7.15 2.76 -1.51
C CYS A 12 8.44 3.52 -1.83
N GLY A 13 8.66 4.65 -1.15
CA GLY A 13 9.78 5.56 -1.39
C GLY A 13 9.48 6.69 -2.39
N GLU A 14 8.36 6.64 -3.10
CA GLU A 14 7.92 7.63 -4.10
C GLU A 14 6.61 8.31 -3.68
N TRP A 15 6.53 8.80 -2.44
CA TRP A 15 5.30 9.31 -1.82
C TRP A 15 4.65 10.53 -2.51
N ALA A 16 5.41 11.25 -3.33
CA ALA A 16 4.91 12.40 -4.08
C ALA A 16 4.06 11.98 -5.32
N HIS A 17 4.08 10.70 -5.68
CA HIS A 17 3.44 10.16 -6.87
C HIS A 17 2.35 9.15 -6.47
N GLU A 18 1.11 9.63 -6.47
CA GLU A 18 -0.09 8.79 -6.34
C GLU A 18 -0.43 8.20 -7.71
N TYR A 19 -0.76 6.90 -7.75
CA TYR A 19 -1.27 6.25 -8.95
C TYR A 19 -2.76 6.59 -9.11
N GLU A 20 -3.10 7.31 -10.18
CA GLU A 20 -4.48 7.65 -10.48
C GLU A 20 -5.18 6.48 -11.19
N LEU A 21 -6.39 6.12 -10.73
CA LEU A 21 -7.20 5.04 -11.33
C LEU A 21 -6.46 3.70 -11.41
N PHE A 22 -5.71 3.35 -10.36
CA PHE A 22 -4.88 2.16 -10.34
C PHE A 22 -5.68 0.85 -10.50
N ASP A 23 -5.04 -0.14 -11.11
CA ASP A 23 -5.52 -1.52 -11.25
C ASP A 23 -4.41 -2.53 -10.90
N SER A 24 -4.68 -3.82 -11.10
CA SER A 24 -3.73 -4.88 -10.74
C SER A 24 -2.44 -4.85 -11.57
N ASP A 25 -2.47 -4.29 -12.79
CA ASP A 25 -1.33 -4.25 -13.69
C ASP A 25 -0.29 -3.20 -13.25
N ASP A 26 -0.64 -2.32 -12.30
CA ASP A 26 0.27 -1.36 -11.67
C ASP A 26 1.18 -2.00 -10.61
N LEU A 27 0.88 -3.22 -10.14
CA LEU A 27 1.65 -3.94 -9.12
C LEU A 27 2.78 -4.76 -9.76
N TRP A 28 4.01 -4.25 -9.70
CA TRP A 28 5.17 -4.88 -10.31
C TRP A 28 6.01 -5.60 -9.26
N SER A 29 6.43 -6.84 -9.56
CA SER A 29 7.11 -7.75 -8.64
C SER A 29 8.41 -7.19 -8.04
N GLU A 30 9.09 -6.27 -8.71
CA GLU A 30 10.34 -5.67 -8.22
C GLU A 30 10.11 -4.52 -7.23
N HIS A 31 8.85 -4.25 -6.88
CA HIS A 31 8.44 -3.08 -6.11
C HIS A 31 7.58 -3.45 -4.90
N ALA A 32 7.43 -2.47 -4.01
CA ALA A 32 6.46 -2.52 -2.93
C ALA A 32 5.57 -1.28 -3.00
N TYR A 33 4.31 -1.44 -2.59
CA TYR A 33 3.31 -0.40 -2.70
C TYR A 33 2.54 -0.25 -1.38
N LEU A 34 2.17 0.98 -1.05
CA LEU A 34 1.29 1.29 0.06
C LEU A 34 -0.08 1.70 -0.50
N LEU A 35 -1.12 1.01 -0.07
CA LEU A 35 -2.51 1.33 -0.35
C LEU A 35 -3.15 1.93 0.91
N ALA A 36 -3.45 3.22 0.87
CA ALA A 36 -4.16 3.93 1.92
C ALA A 36 -5.66 3.97 1.60
N GLY A 37 -6.44 3.11 2.25
CA GLY A 37 -7.88 3.05 2.10
C GLY A 37 -8.63 4.15 2.85
N ASP A 38 -9.68 4.69 2.24
CA ASP A 38 -10.51 5.77 2.83
C ASP A 38 -11.31 5.31 4.06
N ASN A 39 -11.41 3.99 4.28
CA ASN A 39 -12.03 3.37 5.45
C ASN A 39 -11.08 3.24 6.65
N GLY A 40 -9.87 3.79 6.58
CA GLY A 40 -8.87 3.67 7.65
C GLY A 40 -8.17 2.30 7.66
N ARG A 41 -8.05 1.63 6.52
CA ARG A 41 -7.15 0.48 6.36
C ARG A 41 -5.93 0.89 5.57
N THR A 42 -4.79 0.30 5.89
CA THR A 42 -3.55 0.50 5.16
C THR A 42 -2.96 -0.86 4.83
N PHE A 43 -2.68 -1.08 3.57
CA PHE A 43 -2.02 -2.29 3.09
C PHE A 43 -0.63 -1.91 2.58
N VAL A 44 0.35 -2.76 2.84
CA VAL A 44 1.65 -2.71 2.15
C VAL A 44 1.79 -3.98 1.36
N TRP A 45 1.69 -3.87 0.05
CA TRP A 45 1.91 -4.96 -0.89
C TRP A 45 3.40 -5.07 -1.21
N ILE A 46 3.92 -6.29 -1.23
CA ILE A 46 5.33 -6.59 -1.42
C ILE A 46 5.46 -7.57 -2.59
N GLY A 47 6.14 -7.15 -3.65
CA GLY A 47 6.43 -8.00 -4.79
C GLY A 47 7.49 -9.05 -4.48
N GLN A 48 7.40 -10.21 -5.14
CA GLN A 48 8.28 -11.36 -4.89
C GLN A 48 9.76 -11.07 -5.17
N ASP A 49 10.05 -10.10 -6.06
CA ASP A 49 11.40 -9.73 -6.48
C ASP A 49 11.88 -8.42 -5.81
N PHE A 50 11.13 -7.90 -4.83
CA PHE A 50 11.45 -6.66 -4.15
C PHE A 50 12.63 -6.83 -3.17
N GLU A 51 13.71 -6.09 -3.40
CA GLU A 51 14.95 -6.21 -2.60
C GLU A 51 14.89 -5.57 -1.20
N GLY A 52 13.80 -4.88 -0.84
CA GLY A 52 13.71 -4.13 0.42
C GLY A 52 13.29 -4.94 1.65
N CYS A 53 12.86 -6.20 1.49
CA CYS A 53 12.77 -7.21 2.54
C CYS A 53 13.16 -8.58 1.97
N ASP A 54 13.34 -9.57 2.85
CA ASP A 54 13.47 -10.96 2.43
C ASP A 54 12.05 -11.54 2.32
N PHE A 55 11.60 -11.81 1.09
CA PHE A 55 10.21 -12.20 0.79
C PHE A 55 9.76 -13.47 1.52
N GLU A 56 10.69 -14.39 1.80
CA GLU A 56 10.42 -15.63 2.53
C GLU A 56 10.42 -15.43 4.06
N ASP A 57 10.85 -14.27 4.56
CA ASP A 57 10.91 -13.93 5.99
C ASP A 57 9.78 -12.95 6.39
N ASP A 58 8.73 -13.51 7.00
CA ASP A 58 7.59 -12.75 7.54
C ASP A 58 8.01 -11.58 8.44
N GLU A 59 9.04 -11.76 9.28
CA GLU A 59 9.47 -10.70 10.20
C GLU A 59 10.12 -9.54 9.43
N SER A 60 10.97 -9.86 8.46
CA SER A 60 11.63 -8.88 7.58
C SER A 60 10.61 -8.03 6.82
N CYS A 61 9.62 -8.67 6.20
CA CYS A 61 8.60 -7.96 5.44
C CYS A 61 7.58 -7.23 6.33
N GLN A 62 7.25 -7.76 7.51
CA GLN A 62 6.44 -7.04 8.49
C GLN A 62 7.15 -5.77 8.99
N LEU A 63 8.44 -5.83 9.27
CA LEU A 63 9.24 -4.66 9.66
C LEU A 63 9.30 -3.62 8.55
N PHE A 64 9.49 -4.06 7.30
CA PHE A 64 9.42 -3.18 6.13
C PHE A 64 8.06 -2.49 6.04
N ALA A 65 6.95 -3.23 6.14
CA ALA A 65 5.60 -2.68 6.05
C ALA A 65 5.33 -1.63 7.14
N GLN A 66 5.78 -1.87 8.38
CA GLN A 66 5.66 -0.91 9.47
C GLN A 66 6.45 0.37 9.18
N GLN A 67 7.67 0.23 8.67
CA GLN A 67 8.52 1.37 8.33
C GLN A 67 7.93 2.18 7.17
N ALA A 68 7.49 1.52 6.09
CA ALA A 68 6.85 2.16 4.95
C ALA A 68 5.59 2.95 5.36
N ALA A 69 4.73 2.35 6.20
CA ALA A 69 3.55 3.03 6.72
C ALA A 69 3.91 4.23 7.62
N ALA A 70 4.96 4.12 8.43
CA ALA A 70 5.45 5.23 9.24
C ALA A 70 6.00 6.37 8.38
N ASP A 71 6.74 6.06 7.32
CA ASP A 71 7.32 7.06 6.41
C ASP A 71 6.24 7.77 5.59
N HIS A 72 5.26 7.04 5.06
CA HIS A 72 4.11 7.64 4.40
C HIS A 72 3.31 8.56 5.35
N ARG A 73 3.08 8.14 6.61
CA ARG A 73 2.42 8.99 7.60
C ARG A 73 3.21 10.27 7.90
N ARG A 74 4.54 10.19 7.97
CA ARG A 74 5.41 11.38 8.14
C ARG A 74 5.31 12.32 6.95
N PHE A 75 5.28 11.78 5.74
CA PHE A 75 5.07 12.55 4.52
C PHE A 75 3.73 13.30 4.55
N GLU A 76 2.60 12.59 4.71
CA GLU A 76 1.27 13.22 4.78
C GLU A 76 1.18 14.25 5.93
N GLY A 77 1.75 13.91 7.10
CA GLY A 77 1.78 14.78 8.29
C GLY A 77 2.63 16.05 8.14
N ALA A 78 3.57 16.08 7.19
CA ALA A 78 4.32 17.28 6.85
C ALA A 78 3.48 18.32 6.07
N GLY A 79 2.20 18.01 5.77
CA GLY A 79 1.31 18.88 5.03
C GLY A 79 1.62 18.93 3.53
N THR A 80 2.46 18.03 3.03
CA THR A 80 2.90 17.97 1.63
C THR A 80 1.83 17.42 0.69
N SER A 81 0.88 16.62 1.21
CA SER A 81 -0.18 16.01 0.41
C SER A 81 -1.42 16.89 0.22
N GLY A 82 -1.51 18.03 0.92
CA GLY A 82 -2.65 18.96 0.85
C GLY A 82 -4.01 18.38 1.31
N ARG A 83 -4.07 17.11 1.73
CA ARG A 83 -5.30 16.36 2.01
C ARG A 83 -5.31 15.79 3.44
N GLY A 84 -5.22 16.68 4.44
CA GLY A 84 -5.48 16.33 5.85
C GLY A 84 -4.52 15.30 6.45
N ALA A 85 -4.57 15.14 7.77
CA ALA A 85 -3.73 14.16 8.46
C ALA A 85 -4.15 12.72 8.10
N PRO A 86 -3.21 11.77 8.03
CA PRO A 86 -3.53 10.37 7.73
C PRO A 86 -4.50 9.81 8.78
N VAL A 87 -5.53 9.10 8.33
CA VAL A 87 -6.44 8.37 9.23
C VAL A 87 -5.62 7.24 9.87
N PRO A 88 -5.52 7.17 11.23
CA PRO A 88 -4.87 6.04 11.88
C PRO A 88 -5.63 4.77 11.53
N GLY A 89 -4.95 3.86 10.83
CA GLY A 89 -5.57 2.67 10.30
C GLY A 89 -4.93 1.36 10.74
N VAL A 90 -5.68 0.27 10.57
CA VAL A 90 -5.15 -1.09 10.68
C VAL A 90 -4.16 -1.30 9.54
N LEU A 91 -2.91 -1.63 9.90
CA LEU A 91 -1.87 -1.98 8.94
C LEU A 91 -1.92 -3.49 8.68
N LYS A 92 -2.01 -3.86 7.42
CA LYS A 92 -1.77 -5.21 6.91
C LYS A 92 -0.60 -5.18 5.94
N PHE A 93 0.15 -6.26 5.86
CA PHE A 93 1.09 -6.48 4.77
C PHE A 93 0.55 -7.62 3.92
N GLU A 94 0.73 -7.51 2.62
CA GLU A 94 0.28 -8.45 1.61
C GLU A 94 1.51 -8.86 0.80
N ARG A 95 1.70 -10.16 0.57
CA ARG A 95 2.73 -10.65 -0.35
C ARG A 95 2.10 -10.97 -1.68
N GLU A 96 2.85 -10.76 -2.75
CA GLU A 96 2.44 -11.18 -4.09
C GLU A 96 1.98 -12.65 -4.09
N TYR A 97 0.80 -12.92 -4.64
CA TYR A 97 0.11 -14.22 -4.67
C TYR A 97 -0.47 -14.73 -3.35
N GLU A 98 -0.33 -14.00 -2.25
CA GLU A 98 -0.87 -14.33 -0.93
C GLU A 98 -1.81 -13.25 -0.40
N GLU A 99 -2.33 -12.38 -1.27
CA GLU A 99 -3.12 -11.23 -0.85
C GLU A 99 -4.53 -11.61 -0.38
N ASP A 100 -4.96 -10.99 0.72
CA ASP A 100 -6.33 -11.09 1.22
C ASP A 100 -7.36 -10.57 0.19
N GLU A 101 -8.55 -11.17 0.12
CA GLU A 101 -9.67 -10.67 -0.72
C GLU A 101 -9.97 -9.18 -0.47
N GLU A 102 -9.77 -8.71 0.76
CA GLU A 102 -9.98 -7.33 1.16
C GLU A 102 -9.02 -6.34 0.48
N PHE A 103 -7.79 -6.76 0.18
CA PHE A 103 -6.85 -5.93 -0.58
C PHE A 103 -7.37 -5.70 -2.00
N TRP A 104 -7.89 -6.76 -2.63
CA TRP A 104 -8.42 -6.71 -3.99
C TRP A 104 -9.72 -5.89 -4.13
N ASP A 105 -10.48 -5.69 -3.06
CA ASP A 105 -11.70 -4.86 -3.08
C ASP A 105 -11.45 -3.39 -3.49
N TYR A 106 -10.21 -2.91 -3.42
CA TYR A 106 -9.83 -1.56 -3.84
C TYR A 106 -9.49 -1.43 -5.32
N PHE A 107 -9.14 -2.54 -5.96
CA PHE A 107 -8.79 -2.58 -7.37
C PHE A 107 -10.09 -2.71 -8.15
N ALA A 108 -10.38 -1.73 -9.00
CA ALA A 108 -11.54 -1.83 -9.87
C ALA A 108 -11.36 -3.08 -10.75
N TRP A 109 -12.32 -4.00 -10.71
CA TRP A 109 -12.34 -5.12 -11.66
C TRP A 109 -12.47 -4.50 -13.07
N GLY A 110 -11.39 -4.54 -13.84
CA GLY A 110 -11.41 -4.27 -15.28
C GLY A 110 -12.36 -5.21 -16.01
#